data_AF-A0A3C1X580-F1
#
_entry.id   AF-A0A3C1X580-F1
#
_cell.length_a   1.000
_cell.length_b   1.000
_cell.length_c   1.000
_cell.angle_alpha   90.00
_cell.angle_beta   90.00
_cell.angle_gamma   90.00
#
_symmetry.space_group_name_H-M   'P 1'
#
loop_
_entity.id
_entity.type
_entity.pdbx_description
1 polymer ?
#
loop_
_entity_poly.entity_id
_entity_poly.type
_entity_poly.pdbx_seq_one_letter_code
_entity_poly.pdbx_strand_id
1 'polypeptide(L)' 'NKSGSDSADTCRAALSRIAAEWLQATGLPVDPQTVYELSPLVALDVNELVNHHQQGTLPTITRTTAGCVIATAP' A
#
# COMPACT_ATOMS: atom_id res chain seq x y z
N ASN A 1 22.49 2.15 4.09
CA ASN A 1 23.27 1.38 5.08
C ASN A 1 22.74 -0.05 5.14
N LYS A 2 23.59 -1.08 5.35
CA LYS A 2 23.15 -2.49 5.31
C LYS A 2 22.14 -2.84 6.41
N SER A 3 22.19 -2.12 7.53
CA SER A 3 21.26 -2.17 8.66
C SER A 3 21.25 -0.81 9.38
N GLY A 4 20.25 -0.55 10.23
CA GLY A 4 20.11 0.71 10.99
C GLY A 4 19.04 1.66 10.42
N SER A 5 19.07 2.93 10.84
CA SER A 5 18.02 3.92 10.55
C SER A 5 17.73 4.11 9.05
N ASP A 6 18.75 4.01 8.20
CA ASP A 6 18.64 4.13 6.73
C ASP A 6 18.93 2.78 6.04
N SER A 7 18.23 1.75 6.49
CA SER A 7 18.29 0.40 5.94
C SER A 7 17.13 0.12 4.99
N ALA A 8 17.28 -0.93 4.17
CA ALA A 8 16.20 -1.38 3.30
C ALA A 8 14.94 -1.76 4.09
N ASP A 9 15.10 -2.30 5.30
CA ASP A 9 13.98 -2.69 6.17
C ASP A 9 13.21 -1.47 6.69
N THR A 10 13.92 -0.41 7.08
CA THR A 10 13.27 0.85 7.46
C THR A 10 12.51 1.46 6.28
N CYS A 11 13.10 1.43 5.07
CA CYS A 11 12.42 1.89 3.86
C CYS A 11 11.17 1.08 3.55
N ARG A 12 11.22 -0.26 3.64
CA ARG A 12 10.04 -1.12 3.44
C ARG A 12 8.95 -0.83 4.46
N ALA A 13 9.31 -0.67 5.74
CA ALA A 13 8.36 -0.32 6.79
C ALA A 13 7.70 1.06 6.54
N ALA A 14 8.49 2.05 6.10
CA ALA A 14 7.97 3.37 5.76
C ALA A 14 7.02 3.34 4.55
N LEU A 15 7.39 2.62 3.49
CA LEU A 15 6.54 2.45 2.31
C LEU A 15 5.23 1.72 2.65
N SER A 16 5.31 0.66 3.47
CA SER A 16 4.13 -0.06 3.93
C SER A 16 3.20 0.83 4.76
N ARG A 17 3.76 1.70 5.59
CA ARG A 17 2.98 2.66 6.37
C ARG A 17 2.28 3.67 5.47
N ILE A 18 2.98 4.21 4.47
CA ILE A 18 2.39 5.15 3.50
C ILE A 18 1.25 4.47 2.73
N ALA A 19 1.46 3.23 2.28
CA ALA A 19 0.44 2.43 1.61
C ALA A 19 -0.81 2.21 2.48
N ALA A 20 -0.62 1.85 3.75
CA ALA A 20 -1.68 1.71 4.74
C ALA A 20 -2.47 3.02 4.94
N GLU A 21 -1.77 4.15 5.08
CA GLU A 21 -2.39 5.47 5.25
C GLU A 21 -3.23 5.85 4.02
N TRP A 22 -2.75 5.57 2.81
CA TRP A 22 -3.50 5.85 1.59
C TRP A 22 -4.74 4.97 1.45
N LEU A 23 -4.63 3.67 1.74
CA LEU A 23 -5.79 2.76 1.76
C LEU A 23 -6.84 3.21 2.78
N GLN A 24 -6.41 3.66 3.96
CA GLN A 24 -7.32 4.19 4.97
C GLN A 24 -8.04 5.45 4.48
N ALA A 25 -7.36 6.33 3.71
CA ALA A 25 -7.96 7.53 3.12
C ALA A 25 -9.05 7.21 2.08
N THR A 26 -9.01 6.03 1.44
CA THR A 26 -10.11 5.56 0.59
C THR A 26 -11.34 5.10 1.37
N GLY A 27 -11.22 4.92 2.69
CA GLY A 27 -12.27 4.35 3.55
C GLY A 27 -12.20 2.83 3.70
N LEU A 28 -11.19 2.17 3.12
CA LEU A 28 -10.96 0.74 3.29
C LEU A 28 -10.43 0.45 4.70
N PRO A 29 -10.87 -0.67 5.33
CA PRO A 29 -10.30 -1.10 6.60
C PRO A 29 -8.86 -1.57 6.40
N VAL A 30 -7.97 -1.11 7.28
CA VAL A 30 -6.53 -1.42 7.27
C VAL A 30 -6.16 -2.05 8.59
N ASP A 31 -5.47 -3.18 8.55
CA ASP A 31 -4.97 -3.91 9.71
C ASP A 31 -3.54 -3.44 10.04
N PRO A 32 -3.27 -2.91 11.23
CA PRO A 32 -1.94 -2.44 11.61
C PRO A 32 -0.87 -3.55 11.69
N GLN A 33 -1.25 -4.83 11.71
CA GLN A 33 -0.31 -5.96 11.68
C GLN A 33 0.03 -6.43 10.25
N THR A 34 -0.68 -5.91 9.25
CA THR A 34 -0.51 -6.31 7.85
C THR A 34 0.49 -5.39 7.15
N VAL A 35 1.35 -5.99 6.32
CA VAL A 35 2.24 -5.23 5.42
C VAL A 35 1.47 -4.88 4.16
N TYR A 36 1.51 -3.62 3.75
CA TYR A 36 0.82 -3.14 2.56
C TYR A 36 1.82 -2.71 1.49
N GLU A 37 1.52 -3.03 0.24
CA GLU A 37 2.30 -2.61 -0.90
C GLU A 37 1.37 -2.06 -1.97
N LEU A 38 1.62 -0.82 -2.39
CA LEU A 38 0.92 -0.18 -3.48
C LEU A 38 1.89 0.00 -4.64
N SER A 39 1.59 -0.62 -5.78
CA SER A 39 2.37 -0.39 -6.99
C SER A 39 2.11 1.04 -7.52
N PRO A 40 3.14 1.78 -7.97
CA PRO A 40 2.96 3.07 -8.64
C PRO A 40 2.09 2.99 -9.91
N LEU A 41 1.92 1.79 -10.48
CA LEU A 41 0.99 1.56 -11.60
C LEU A 41 -0.49 1.60 -11.17
N VAL A 42 -0.76 1.52 -9.87
CA VAL A 42 -2.10 1.65 -9.29
C VAL A 42 -2.43 3.10 -9.00
N ALA A 43 -1.51 3.80 -8.35
CA ALA A 43 -1.64 5.21 -8.02
C ALA A 43 -0.28 5.80 -7.69
N LEU A 44 -0.03 7.02 -8.17
CA LEU A 44 1.15 7.82 -7.88
C LEU A 44 0.99 8.63 -6.59
N ASP A 45 -0.25 8.94 -6.21
CA ASP A 45 -0.60 9.64 -4.98
C ASP A 45 -1.94 9.19 -4.38
N VAL A 46 -2.23 9.67 -3.16
CA VAL A 46 -3.44 9.33 -2.42
C VAL A 46 -4.72 9.80 -3.13
N ASN A 47 -4.70 10.94 -3.84
CA ASN A 47 -5.89 11.45 -4.52
C ASN A 47 -6.22 10.58 -5.73
N GLU A 48 -5.21 10.14 -6.48
CA GLU A 48 -5.39 9.18 -7.57
C GLU A 48 -5.98 7.87 -7.04
N LEU A 49 -5.47 7.33 -5.93
CA LEU A 49 -6.03 6.13 -5.30
C LEU A 49 -7.50 6.30 -4.87
N VAL A 50 -7.82 7.44 -4.24
CA VAL A 50 -9.19 7.77 -3.83
C VAL A 50 -10.11 7.91 -5.04
N ASN A 51 -9.64 8.54 -6.12
CA ASN A 51 -10.39 8.65 -7.37
C ASN A 51 -10.66 7.27 -7.99
N HIS A 52 -9.67 6.39 -8.02
CA HIS A 52 -9.86 5.01 -8.46
C HIS A 52 -10.88 4.26 -7.62
N HIS A 53 -10.87 4.47 -6.30
CA HIS A 53 -11.87 3.88 -5.41
C HIS A 53 -13.29 4.36 -5.71
N GLN A 54 -13.47 5.67 -5.82
CA GLN A 54 -14.77 6.30 -6.10
C GLN A 54 -15.32 5.92 -7.47
N GLN A 55 -14.45 5.69 -8.45
CA GLN A 55 -14.82 5.23 -9.79
C GLN A 55 -15.06 3.71 -9.85
N GLY A 56 -14.80 2.97 -8.76
CA GLY A 56 -14.88 1.51 -8.76
C GLY A 56 -13.80 0.84 -9.60
N THR A 57 -12.69 1.54 -9.89
CA THR A 57 -11.56 1.05 -10.70
C THR A 57 -10.36 0.61 -9.86
N LEU A 58 -10.52 0.53 -8.53
CA LEU A 58 -9.46 0.02 -7.66
C LEU A 58 -9.06 -1.39 -8.11
N PRO A 59 -7.76 -1.63 -8.28
CA PRO A 59 -7.26 -2.94 -8.63
C PRO A 59 -7.50 -3.98 -7.53
N THR A 60 -7.41 -5.25 -7.93
CA THR A 60 -7.56 -6.38 -7.00
C THR A 60 -6.51 -6.30 -5.90
N ILE A 61 -6.98 -6.21 -4.66
CA ILE A 61 -6.17 -6.28 -3.46
C ILE A 61 -5.91 -7.76 -3.15
N THR A 62 -4.67 -8.22 -3.33
CA THR A 62 -4.31 -9.64 -3.13
C THR A 62 -3.57 -9.82 -1.82
N ARG A 63 -4.06 -10.71 -0.95
CA ARG A 63 -3.33 -11.13 0.25
C ARG A 63 -2.39 -12.27 -0.09
N THR A 64 -1.09 -12.04 0.09
CA THR A 64 -0.06 -13.06 -0.10
C THR A 64 0.04 -13.97 1.13
N THR A 65 0.60 -15.17 0.95
CA THR A 65 0.89 -16.13 2.03
C THR A 65 1.89 -15.60 3.07
N ALA A 66 2.62 -14.54 2.75
CA ALA A 66 3.54 -13.85 3.66
C ALA A 66 2.85 -12.79 4.55
N GLY A 67 1.52 -12.66 4.47
CA GLY A 67 0.78 -11.62 5.21
C GLY A 67 0.92 -10.21 4.62
N CYS A 68 1.47 -10.08 3.41
CA CYS A 68 1.52 -8.82 2.66
C CYS A 68 0.29 -8.69 1.75
N VAL A 69 -0.30 -7.50 1.72
CA VAL A 69 -1.40 -7.12 0.84
C VAL A 69 -0.87 -6.22 -0.27
N ILE A 70 -1.07 -6.64 -1.52
CA ILE A 70 -0.56 -5.93 -2.70
C ILE A 70 -1.74 -5.43 -3.54
N ALA A 71 -1.74 -4.15 -3.90
CA ALA A 71 -2.60 -3.63 -4.96
C ALA A 71 -1.82 -3.60 -6.28
N THR A 72 -2.34 -4.27 -7.30
CA THR A 72 -1.72 -4.37 -8.63
C THR A 72 -2.72 -4.02 -9.70
N ALA A 73 -2.36 -3.14 -10.64
CA ALA A 73 -3.18 -2.83 -11.81
C ALA A 73 -3.65 -4.13 -12.53
N PRO A 74 -4.88 -4.15 -13.08
CA PRO A 74 -5.38 -5.28 -13.84
C PRO A 74 -4.53 -5.61 -15.08
#